data_AF-A0A024CIB5-F1
#
_entry.id   AF-A0A024CIB5-F1
#
_cell.length_a   1.000
_cell.length_b   1.000
_cell.length_c   1.000
_cell.angle_alpha   90.00
_cell.angle_beta   90.00
_cell.angle_gamma   90.00
#
_symmetry.space_group_name_H-M   'P 1'
#
loop_
_entity.id
_entity.type
_entity.pdbx_description
1 polymer ?
#
loop_
_entity_poly.entity_id
_entity_poly.type
_entity_poly.pdbx_seq_one_letter_code
_entity_poly.pdbx_strand_id
1 'polypeptide(L)'
;ALNDDASEVRAEAATIAGKTLEPEEIIHELCRLLKDEDNQVRINTALALMKIEAISSVSNLKEALSLEHNDQVRSVIEVAINQLKKIG
;
A
#
# COMPACT_ATOMS: atom_id res chain seq x y z
N ALA A 1 -4.83 11.96 -8.72
CA ALA A 1 -4.86 10.48 -8.85
C ALA A 1 -4.66 9.82 -7.50
N LEU A 2 -3.44 9.73 -6.93
CA LEU A 2 -3.27 9.14 -5.59
C LEU A 2 -3.95 9.97 -4.48
N ASN A 3 -4.07 11.29 -4.67
CA ASN A 3 -4.77 12.21 -3.77
C ASN A 3 -6.12 12.70 -4.35
N ASP A 4 -6.76 11.91 -5.21
CA ASP A 4 -8.06 12.27 -5.80
C ASP A 4 -9.21 12.12 -4.79
N ASP A 5 -10.28 12.91 -4.94
CA ASP A 5 -11.43 12.84 -4.04
C ASP A 5 -12.18 11.50 -4.19
N ALA A 6 -12.19 10.92 -5.40
CA ALA A 6 -12.84 9.64 -5.65
C ALA A 6 -11.95 8.46 -5.23
N SER A 7 -12.45 7.60 -4.33
CA SER A 7 -11.70 6.44 -3.86
C SER A 7 -11.39 5.44 -4.98
N GLU A 8 -12.27 5.31 -5.98
CA GLU A 8 -12.04 4.49 -7.17
C GLU A 8 -10.77 4.95 -7.94
N VAL A 9 -10.60 6.26 -8.10
CA VAL A 9 -9.45 6.85 -8.78
C VAL A 9 -8.18 6.65 -7.95
N ARG A 10 -8.25 6.81 -6.62
CA ARG A 10 -7.12 6.51 -5.73
C ARG A 10 -6.71 5.05 -5.77
N ALA A 11 -7.68 4.13 -5.75
CA ALA A 11 -7.46 2.69 -5.77
C ALA A 11 -6.82 2.24 -7.08
N GLU A 12 -7.27 2.76 -8.22
CA GLU A 12 -6.67 2.52 -9.52
C GLU A 12 -5.25 3.08 -9.58
N ALA A 13 -5.05 4.31 -9.09
CA ALA A 13 -3.74 4.96 -9.04
C ALA A 13 -2.73 4.13 -8.24
N ALA A 14 -3.13 3.57 -7.08
CA ALA A 14 -2.28 2.70 -6.28
C ALA A 14 -1.86 1.44 -7.06
N THR A 15 -2.75 0.84 -7.84
CA THR A 15 -2.44 -0.35 -8.66
C THR A 15 -1.40 -0.10 -9.76
N ILE A 16 -1.37 1.12 -10.32
CA ILE A 16 -0.54 1.46 -11.49
C ILE A 16 0.71 2.31 -11.17
N ALA A 17 0.97 2.61 -9.90
CA ALA A 17 1.94 3.61 -9.44
C ALA A 17 3.41 3.40 -9.89
N GLY A 18 3.76 2.25 -10.49
CA GLY A 18 5.14 1.89 -10.85
C GLY A 18 5.67 2.43 -12.19
N LYS A 19 5.12 3.50 -12.79
CA LYS A 19 5.50 3.90 -14.17
C LYS A 19 5.97 5.34 -14.39
N THR A 20 5.81 6.26 -13.42
CA THR A 20 6.02 7.70 -13.71
C THR A 20 6.80 8.47 -12.66
N LEU A 21 7.11 7.87 -11.51
CA LEU A 21 7.79 8.51 -10.38
C LEU A 21 9.05 7.72 -10.03
N GLU A 22 10.00 8.36 -9.36
CA GLU A 22 11.18 7.67 -8.82
C GLU A 22 10.73 6.67 -7.73
N PRO A 23 11.41 5.52 -7.58
CA PRO A 23 10.97 4.45 -6.69
C PRO A 23 10.68 4.90 -5.25
N GLU A 24 11.54 5.76 -4.69
CA GLU A 24 11.39 6.26 -3.31
C GLU A 24 10.16 7.16 -3.14
N GLU A 25 9.87 8.00 -4.13
CA GLU A 25 8.71 8.91 -4.10
C GLU A 25 7.39 8.13 -4.19
N ILE A 26 7.35 7.11 -5.05
CA ILE A 26 6.20 6.19 -5.14
C ILE A 26 5.96 5.51 -3.81
N ILE A 27 7.01 4.98 -3.18
CA ILE A 27 6.90 4.28 -1.90
C ILE A 27 6.36 5.22 -0.82
N HIS A 28 6.84 6.46 -0.77
CA HIS A 28 6.36 7.44 0.20
C HIS A 28 4.86 7.74 0.03
N GLU A 29 4.42 8.02 -1.20
CA GLU A 29 3.00 8.31 -1.48
C GLU A 29 2.10 7.11 -1.20
N LEU A 30 2.51 5.91 -1.62
CA LEU A 30 1.78 4.68 -1.28
C LEU A 30 1.72 4.46 0.23
N CYS A 31 2.79 4.72 0.98
CA CYS A 31 2.76 4.57 2.45
C CYS A 31 1.71 5.47 3.12
N ARG A 32 1.37 6.63 2.54
CA ARG A 32 0.26 7.47 3.06
C ARG A 32 -1.09 6.81 2.86
N LEU A 33 -1.30 6.13 1.73
CA LEU A 33 -2.57 5.46 1.38
C LEU A 33 -2.85 4.19 2.18
N LEU A 34 -1.89 3.69 2.96
CA LEU A 34 -2.12 2.61 3.93
C LEU A 34 -3.10 3.00 5.05
N LYS A 35 -3.42 4.29 5.19
CA LYS A 35 -4.37 4.85 6.17
C LYS A 35 -5.59 5.50 5.49
N ASP A 36 -5.82 5.21 4.21
CA ASP A 36 -6.97 5.74 3.48
C ASP A 36 -8.29 5.28 4.11
N GLU A 37 -9.34 6.08 4.03
CA GLU A 37 -10.67 5.73 4.55
C GLU A 37 -11.29 4.53 3.81
N ASP A 38 -10.95 4.36 2.53
CA ASP A 38 -11.50 3.32 1.68
C ASP A 38 -10.69 2.02 1.77
N ASN A 39 -11.38 0.90 2.03
CA ASN A 39 -10.74 -0.40 2.20
C ASN A 39 -10.03 -0.87 0.93
N GLN A 40 -10.57 -0.59 -0.26
CA GLN A 40 -9.95 -1.00 -1.52
C GLN A 40 -8.69 -0.20 -1.81
N VAL A 41 -8.66 1.10 -1.47
CA VAL A 41 -7.44 1.90 -1.58
C VAL A 41 -6.34 1.30 -0.71
N ARG A 42 -6.64 0.92 0.54
CA ARG A 42 -5.66 0.28 1.44
C ARG A 42 -5.18 -1.08 0.94
N ILE A 43 -6.08 -1.92 0.43
CA ILE A 43 -5.75 -3.23 -0.19
C ILE A 43 -4.81 -3.03 -1.38
N ASN A 44 -5.19 -2.18 -2.32
CA ASN A 44 -4.42 -1.94 -3.54
C ASN A 44 -3.05 -1.36 -3.21
N THR A 45 -2.97 -0.50 -2.20
CA THR A 45 -1.72 0.07 -1.72
C THR A 45 -0.77 -1.00 -1.16
N ALA A 46 -1.26 -1.89 -0.29
CA ALA A 46 -0.44 -2.98 0.26
C ALA A 46 0.05 -3.94 -0.84
N LEU A 47 -0.81 -4.27 -1.81
CA LEU A 47 -0.44 -5.08 -2.98
C LEU A 47 0.60 -4.37 -3.86
N ALA A 48 0.45 -3.07 -4.07
CA ALA A 48 1.39 -2.28 -4.86
C ALA A 48 2.78 -2.24 -4.23
N LEU A 49 2.86 -1.92 -2.93
CA LEU A 49 4.11 -1.93 -2.15
C LEU A 49 4.80 -3.31 -2.19
N MET A 50 4.04 -4.39 -2.09
CA MET A 50 4.55 -5.75 -2.25
C MET A 50 5.09 -6.00 -3.67
N LYS A 51 4.35 -5.60 -4.71
CA LYS A 51 4.69 -5.84 -6.12
C LYS A 51 5.93 -5.08 -6.58
N ILE A 52 6.16 -3.87 -6.06
CA ILE A 52 7.36 -3.08 -6.34
C ILE A 52 8.52 -3.41 -5.39
N GLU A 53 8.36 -4.45 -4.56
CA GLU A 53 9.37 -4.92 -3.62
C GLU A 53 9.87 -3.80 -2.67
N ALA A 54 8.95 -2.97 -2.19
CA ALA A 54 9.24 -1.84 -1.30
C ALA A 54 9.64 -2.28 0.12
N ILE A 55 10.81 -2.90 0.29
CA ILE A 55 11.29 -3.43 1.57
C ILE A 55 11.31 -2.33 2.66
N SER A 56 11.60 -1.08 2.30
CA SER A 56 11.58 0.08 3.21
C SER A 56 10.20 0.37 3.81
N SER A 57 9.11 -0.09 3.18
CA SER A 57 7.73 0.15 3.65
C SER A 57 7.25 -0.80 4.74
N VAL A 58 8.04 -1.83 5.12
CA VAL A 58 7.62 -2.87 6.08
C VAL A 58 7.20 -2.27 7.43
N SER A 59 7.86 -1.19 7.89
CA SER A 59 7.48 -0.52 9.13
C SER A 59 6.11 0.17 9.02
N ASN A 60 5.83 0.84 7.91
CA ASN A 60 4.54 1.47 7.64
C ASN A 60 3.42 0.42 7.53
N LEU A 61 3.67 -0.71 6.86
CA LEU A 61 2.71 -1.81 6.78
C LEU A 61 2.39 -2.40 8.16
N LYS A 62 3.38 -2.57 9.05
CA LYS A 62 3.14 -3.04 10.42
C LYS A 62 2.30 -2.05 11.23
N GLU A 63 2.57 -0.76 11.09
CA GLU A 63 1.76 0.28 11.73
C GLU A 63 0.32 0.22 11.22
N ALA A 64 0.11 0.15 9.90
CA ALA A 64 -1.21 0.02 9.30
C ALA A 64 -1.96 -1.23 9.80
N LEU A 65 -1.29 -2.40 9.85
CA LEU A 65 -1.86 -3.63 10.38
C LEU A 65 -2.33 -3.51 11.84
N SER A 66 -1.63 -2.72 12.65
CA SER A 66 -1.98 -2.52 14.07
C SER A 66 -3.24 -1.66 14.26
N LEU A 67 -3.55 -0.81 13.28
CA LEU A 67 -4.70 0.11 13.30
C LEU A 67 -5.88 -0.44 12.49
N GLU A 68 -5.67 -1.48 11.70
CA GLU A 68 -6.68 -2.00 10.78
C GLU A 68 -7.74 -2.87 11.48
N HIS A 69 -9.00 -2.57 11.19
CA HIS A 69 -10.17 -3.26 11.74
C HIS A 69 -10.91 -4.12 10.70
N ASN A 70 -10.64 -3.93 9.41
CA ASN A 70 -11.22 -4.75 8.36
C ASN A 70 -10.37 -6.00 8.09
N ASP A 71 -10.93 -7.18 8.34
CA ASP A 71 -10.24 -8.47 8.24
C ASP A 71 -9.63 -8.74 6.85
N GLN A 72 -10.30 -8.31 5.78
CA GLN A 72 -9.80 -8.47 4.41
C GLN A 72 -8.53 -7.63 4.22
N VAL A 73 -8.55 -6.37 4.65
CA VAL A 73 -7.38 -5.49 4.55
C VAL A 73 -6.23 -6.02 5.42
N ARG A 74 -6.51 -6.49 6.65
CA ARG A 74 -5.51 -7.11 7.55
C ARG A 74 -4.78 -8.26 6.85
N SER A 75 -5.53 -9.19 6.26
CA SER A 75 -4.96 -10.35 5.57
C SER A 75 -4.02 -9.95 4.43
N VAL A 76 -4.39 -8.94 3.64
CA VAL A 76 -3.55 -8.46 2.54
C VAL A 76 -2.28 -7.79 3.06
N ILE A 77 -2.38 -6.95 4.10
CA ILE A 77 -1.20 -6.31 4.72
C ILE A 77 -0.24 -7.37 5.29
N GLU A 78 -0.76 -8.41 5.94
CA GLU A 78 0.06 -9.51 6.45
C GLU A 78 0.81 -10.26 5.35
N VAL A 79 0.13 -10.54 4.22
CA VAL A 79 0.76 -11.15 3.04
C VAL A 79 1.88 -10.25 2.50
N ALA A 80 1.62 -8.94 2.36
CA ALA A 80 2.62 -7.99 1.89
C ALA A 80 3.86 -7.95 2.81
N ILE A 81 3.66 -7.86 4.12
CA ILE A 81 4.77 -7.88 5.10
C ILE A 81 5.58 -9.18 4.99
N ASN A 82 4.90 -10.32 4.92
CA ASN A 82 5.57 -11.62 4.86
C ASN A 82 6.34 -11.81 3.56
N GLN A 83 5.84 -11.30 2.43
CA GLN A 83 6.54 -11.35 1.16
C GLN A 83 7.78 -10.45 1.17
N LEU A 84 7.67 -9.20 1.62
CA LEU A 84 8.80 -8.27 1.65
C LEU A 84 9.93 -8.74 2.59
N LYS A 85 9.59 -9.37 3.72
CA LYS A 85 10.57 -10.00 4.63
C LYS A 85 11.30 -11.21 4.05
N LYS A 86 10.78 -11.84 2.99
CA LYS A 86 11.46 -12.97 2.33
C LYS A 86 12.48 -12.52 1.29
N ILE A 87 12.31 -11.30 0.77
CA ILE A 87 13.13 -10.75 -0.31
C ILE A 87 14.30 -9.95 0.27
N GLY A 88 14.10 -9.24 1.38
CA GLY A 88 15.15 -8.53 2.13
C GLY A 88 15.80 -9.39 3.20
#